data_AF-A0A947TDX2-F1
#
_entry.id   AF-A0A947TDX2-F1
#
_cell.length_a   1.000
_cell.length_b   1.000
_cell.length_c   1.000
_cell.angle_alpha   90.00
_cell.angle_beta   90.00
_cell.angle_gamma   90.00
#
_symmetry.space_group_name_H-M   'P 1'
#
loop_
_entity.id
_entity.type
_entity.pdbx_description
1 polymer ?
#
loop_
_entity_poly.entity_id
_entity_poly.type
_entity_poly.pdbx_seq_one_letter_code
_entity_poly.pdbx_strand_id
1 'polypeptide(L)' 'MKQKRIIIIHGWEGSPEREWLPWIRKELEKRDFNVIIPEMPNPEEPRIKEWVNHISSIVEDSDENT' A
#
# COMPACT_ATOMS: atom_id res chain seq x y z
N MET A 1 -8.18 -9.87 -18.94
CA MET A 1 -8.22 -10.13 -17.48
C MET A 1 -7.78 -8.85 -16.79
N LYS A 2 -8.40 -8.48 -15.67
CA LYS A 2 -8.01 -7.27 -14.91
C LYS A 2 -6.71 -7.58 -14.16
N GLN A 3 -5.76 -6.64 -14.16
CA GLN A 3 -4.48 -6.81 -13.46
C GLN A 3 -4.74 -6.88 -11.95
N LYS A 4 -4.18 -7.87 -11.25
CA LYS A 4 -4.39 -8.00 -9.80
C LYS A 4 -3.66 -6.90 -9.05
N ARG A 5 -4.31 -6.32 -8.04
CA ARG A 5 -3.76 -5.25 -7.20
C ARG A 5 -3.20 -5.83 -5.91
N ILE A 6 -2.10 -5.27 -5.43
CA ILE A 6 -1.53 -5.58 -4.11
C ILE A 6 -1.31 -4.26 -3.39
N ILE A 7 -1.85 -4.12 -2.18
CA ILE A 7 -1.70 -2.93 -1.35
C ILE A 7 -0.84 -3.30 -0.14
N ILE A 8 0.27 -2.60 0.06
CA ILE A 8 1.19 -2.84 1.18
C ILE A 8 1.22 -1.58 2.04
N ILE A 9 0.88 -1.70 3.32
CA ILE A 9 0.89 -0.58 4.27
C ILE A 9 2.14 -0.70 5.14
N HIS A 10 2.95 0.36 5.19
CA HIS A 10 4.13 0.40 6.05
C HIS A 10 3.76 0.59 7.54
N GLY A 11 4.71 0.31 8.44
CA GLY A 11 4.52 0.50 9.88
C GLY A 11 4.75 1.93 10.38
N TRP A 12 4.75 2.08 11.71
CA TRP A 12 5.21 3.30 12.42
C TRP A 12 6.56 3.77 11.90
N GLU A 13 6.70 5.10 11.76
CA GLU A 13 7.91 5.78 11.26
C GLU A 13 8.39 5.27 9.89
N GLY A 14 7.54 4.52 9.18
CA GLY A 14 7.81 3.95 7.88
C GLY A 14 7.51 4.93 6.74
N SER A 15 7.88 4.51 5.53
CA SER A 15 7.46 5.16 4.28
C SER A 15 7.53 4.13 3.13
N PRO A 16 6.89 4.38 1.97
CA PRO A 16 6.94 3.50 0.81
C PRO A 16 8.34 3.23 0.26
N GLU A 17 9.30 4.12 0.54
CA GLU A 17 10.66 4.08 -0.01
C GLU A 17 11.70 3.46 0.95
N ARG A 18 11.28 2.96 2.11
CA ARG A 18 12.16 2.36 3.11
C ARG A 18 12.17 0.83 3.09
N GLU A 19 13.20 0.27 3.71
CA GLU A 19 13.35 -1.17 3.92
C GLU A 19 13.29 -1.97 2.60
N TRP A 20 12.49 -3.03 2.59
CA TRP A 20 12.30 -3.95 1.47
C TRP A 20 11.11 -3.55 0.58
N LEU A 21 10.39 -2.46 0.90
CA LEU A 21 9.19 -2.04 0.18
C LEU A 21 9.47 -1.67 -1.30
N PRO A 22 10.56 -0.93 -1.64
CA PRO A 22 10.92 -0.69 -3.03
C PRO A 22 11.29 -1.98 -3.78
N TRP A 23 11.93 -2.93 -3.09
CA TRP A 23 12.35 -4.18 -3.69
C TRP A 23 11.14 -5.07 -4.01
N ILE A 24 10.24 -5.29 -3.04
CA ILE A 24 9.07 -6.15 -3.26
C ILE A 24 8.12 -5.55 -4.30
N ARG A 25 7.97 -4.22 -4.33
CA ARG A 25 7.20 -3.52 -5.38
C ARG A 25 7.68 -3.95 -6.76
N LYS A 26 8.99 -3.82 -7.01
CA LYS A 26 9.61 -4.19 -8.29
C LYS A 26 9.45 -5.68 -8.60
N GLU A 27 9.59 -6.56 -7.61
CA GLU A 27 9.46 -8.01 -7.83
C GLU A 27 8.02 -8.45 -8.13
N LEU A 28 7.03 -7.78 -7.56
CA LEU A 28 5.61 -8.03 -7.81
C LEU A 28 5.16 -7.40 -9.14
N GLU A 29 5.62 -6.20 -9.48
CA GLU A 29 5.35 -5.55 -10.78
C GLU A 29 5.88 -6.40 -11.95
N LYS A 30 7.05 -7.04 -11.80
CA LYS A 30 7.57 -8.02 -12.78
C LYS A 30 6.66 -9.22 -13.00
N ARG A 31 5.79 -9.52 -12.05
CA ARG A 31 4.82 -10.63 -12.10
C ARG A 31 3.42 -10.14 -12.52
N ASP A 32 3.33 -8.96 -13.11
CA ASP A 32 2.10 -8.36 -13.62
C ASP A 32 1.05 -8.05 -12.51
N PHE A 33 1.53 -7.67 -11.32
CA PHE A 33 0.70 -7.08 -10.28
C PHE A 33 0.78 -5.55 -10.33
N ASN A 34 -0.34 -4.88 -10.08
CA ASN A 34 -0.39 -3.45 -9.78
C ASN A 34 -0.14 -3.27 -8.28
N VAL A 35 1.03 -2.76 -7.89
CA VAL A 35 1.43 -2.64 -6.48
C VAL A 35 1.28 -1.21 -6.00
N ILE A 36 0.56 -1.02 -4.90
CA ILE A 36 0.32 0.27 -4.27
C ILE A 36 0.93 0.22 -2.86
N ILE A 37 1.83 1.15 -2.57
CA ILE A 37 2.40 1.35 -1.23
C ILE A 37 2.19 2.83 -0.92
N PRO A 38 1.10 3.19 -0.21
CA PRO A 38 0.79 4.58 0.06
C PRO A 38 1.68 5.14 1.18
N GLU A 39 1.98 6.44 1.10
CA GLU A 39 2.52 7.20 2.22
C GLU A 39 1.41 7.40 3.25
N MET A 40 1.54 6.82 4.44
CA MET A 40 0.53 6.93 5.48
C MET A 40 0.61 8.30 6.19
N PRO A 41 -0.52 8.90 6.58
CA PRO A 41 -0.51 10.20 7.25
C PRO A 41 0.15 10.13 8.63
N ASN A 42 1.02 11.09 8.93
CA ASN A 42 1.67 11.27 10.23
C ASN A 42 2.28 9.96 10.79
N PRO A 43 3.23 9.32 10.08
CA PRO A 43 3.69 7.97 10.45
C PRO A 43 4.48 7.92 11.76
N GLU A 44 5.01 9.06 12.21
CA GLU A 44 5.68 9.24 13.51
C GLU A 44 4.69 9.25 14.69
N GLU A 45 3.43 9.63 14.46
CA GLU A 45 2.38 9.66 15.49
C GLU A 45 1.01 9.27 14.91
N PRO A 46 0.84 8.01 14.46
CA PRO A 46 -0.29 7.70 13.62
C PRO A 46 -1.57 7.51 14.42
N ARG A 47 -2.66 7.94 13.81
CA ARG A 47 -4.01 7.83 14.35
C ARG A 47 -4.79 6.80 13.55
N ILE A 48 -5.35 5.80 14.24
CA ILE A 48 -6.13 4.72 13.62
C ILE A 48 -7.21 5.26 12.66
N LYS A 49 -7.92 6.33 13.05
CA LYS A 49 -8.98 6.93 12.24
C LYS A 49 -8.43 7.55 10.95
N GLU A 50 -7.29 8.24 11.02
CA GLU A 50 -6.64 8.84 9.85
C GLU A 50 -6.15 7.76 8.89
N TRP A 51 -5.51 6.72 9.43
CA TRP A 51 -4.96 5.62 8.64
C TRP A 51 -6.06 4.80 7.96
N VAL A 52 -7.09 4.40 8.70
CA VAL A 52 -8.21 3.63 8.14
C VAL A 52 -8.96 4.45 7.08
N ASN A 53 -9.20 5.74 7.32
CA ASN A 53 -9.83 6.61 6.31
C ASN A 53 -8.96 6.73 5.05
N HIS A 54 -7.65 6.91 5.21
CA HIS A 54 -6.72 6.99 4.08
C HIS A 54 -6.69 5.69 3.28
N ILE A 55 -6.57 4.54 3.96
CA ILE A 55 -6.63 3.21 3.33
C ILE A 55 -7.95 3.01 2.59
N SER A 56 -9.09 3.36 3.23
CA SER A 56 -10.40 3.24 2.60
C SER A 56 -10.51 4.06 1.30
N SER A 57 -9.89 5.24 1.26
CA SER A 57 -9.86 6.08 0.04
C SER A 57 -8.95 5.56 -1.07
N ILE A 58 -8.03 4.65 -0.76
CA ILE A 58 -7.12 4.03 -1.75
C ILE A 58 -7.72 2.74 -2.28
N VAL A 59 -8.36 1.95 -1.40
CA VAL A 59 -8.93 0.66 -1.75
C VAL A 59 -10.15 0.86 -2.65
N GLU A 60 -10.98 1.89 -2.38
CA GLU A 60 -12.29 2.25 -2.98
C GLU A 60 -13.23 1.06 -3.24
N ASP A 61 -12.85 0.12 -4.12
CA ASP A 61 -13.53 -1.14 -4.42
C ASP A 61 -12.55 -2.31 -4.32
N SER A 62 -12.39 -2.94 -3.15
CA SER A 62 -11.72 -4.25 -3.07
C SER A 62 -12.61 -5.30 -3.76
N ASP A 63 -12.12 -5.88 -4.86
CA ASP A 63 -12.82 -6.88 -5.68
C ASP A 63 -12.05 -8.22 -5.67
N GLU A 64 -12.49 -9.20 -6.45
CA GLU A 64 -11.81 -10.51 -6.55
C GLU A 64 -10.38 -10.45 -7.14
N ASN A 65 -9.95 -9.27 -7.58
CA ASN A 65 -8.63 -9.02 -8.14
C ASN A 65 -7.73 -8.21 -7.19
N THR A 66 -8.11 -8.03 -5.92
CA THR A 66 -7.36 -7.20 -4.95
C THR A 66 -7.17 -7.92 -3.63
#